data_AF-A0A3A5IAA0-F1
#
_entry.id   AF-A0A3A5IAA0-F1
#
_cell.length_a   1.000
_cell.length_b   1.000
_cell.length_c   1.000
_cell.angle_alpha   90.00
_cell.angle_beta   90.00
_cell.angle_gamma   90.00
#
_symmetry.space_group_name_H-M   'P 1'
#
loop_
_entity.id
_entity.type
_entity.pdbx_description
1 polymer ?
#
loop_
_entity_poly.entity_id
_entity_poly.type
_entity_poly.pdbx_seq_one_letter_code
_entity_poly.pdbx_strand_id
1 'polypeptide(L)'
;MLSEKVIDYCKSKNWWFEDVTEEYEHAMVKLGVDLSSDFATFYLHAEDGPTFLSKRREIYQICWFMINSSDYILGMERTHAVLNLPEEYIPLDNFEGEFGFFYNKNTDEVLGLGLGQQMEDFFAGKLNSQWKSFNSFLEWYFELTDSCVTI
;
A
#
# COMPACT_ATOMS: atom_id res chain seq x y z
N MET A 1 14.14 2.57 5.66
CA MET A 1 14.13 4.02 5.45
C MET A 1 13.57 4.29 4.06
N LEU A 2 12.60 5.19 3.93
CA LEU A 2 11.94 5.49 2.66
C LEU A 2 12.97 5.96 1.61
N SER A 3 12.80 5.49 0.37
CA SER A 3 13.70 5.75 -0.75
C SER A 3 13.79 7.24 -1.08
N GLU A 4 15.01 7.77 -1.20
CA GLU A 4 15.25 9.16 -1.62
C GLU A 4 14.59 9.47 -2.96
N LYS A 5 14.56 8.50 -3.89
CA LYS A 5 13.89 8.68 -5.19
C LYS A 5 12.40 8.92 -5.05
N VAL A 6 11.75 8.20 -4.13
CA VAL A 6 10.32 8.36 -3.85
C VAL A 6 10.07 9.72 -3.22
N ILE A 7 10.89 10.13 -2.25
CA ILE A 7 10.80 11.44 -1.61
C ILE A 7 10.97 12.55 -2.65
N ASP A 8 12.01 12.48 -3.48
CA ASP A 8 12.29 13.48 -4.53
C ASP A 8 11.17 13.54 -5.57
N TYR A 9 10.61 12.37 -5.95
CA TYR A 9 9.45 12.30 -6.83
C TYR A 9 8.24 13.02 -6.20
N CYS A 10 7.87 12.69 -4.96
CA CYS A 10 6.78 13.34 -4.25
C CYS A 10 7.02 14.86 -4.11
N LYS A 11 8.24 15.30 -3.79
CA LYS A 11 8.63 16.72 -3.75
C LYS A 11 8.44 17.39 -5.11
N SER A 12 8.85 16.76 -6.20
CA SER A 12 8.68 17.29 -7.56
C SER A 12 7.21 17.48 -7.97
N LYS A 13 6.31 16.74 -7.33
CA LYS A 13 4.85 16.81 -7.53
C LYS A 13 4.15 17.75 -6.54
N ASN A 14 4.85 18.29 -5.55
CA ASN A 14 4.30 18.98 -4.38
C ASN A 14 3.41 18.08 -3.49
N TRP A 15 3.71 16.79 -3.43
CA TRP A 15 3.00 15.82 -2.59
C TRP A 15 3.66 15.60 -1.22
N TRP A 16 4.89 16.07 -1.02
CA TRP A 16 5.64 15.83 0.21
C TRP A 16 5.49 16.98 1.20
N PHE A 17 5.05 16.67 2.41
CA PHE A 17 4.85 17.61 3.51
C PHE A 17 5.78 17.24 4.67
N GLU A 18 6.54 18.21 5.18
CA GLU A 18 7.48 17.97 6.30
C GLU A 18 6.73 17.85 7.64
N ASP A 19 5.59 18.52 7.78
CA ASP A 19 4.76 18.47 8.99
C ASP A 19 3.78 17.28 8.91
N VAL A 20 3.87 16.39 9.90
CA VAL A 20 2.94 15.26 10.09
C VAL A 20 1.83 15.67 11.04
N THR A 21 0.61 15.21 10.79
CA THR A 21 -0.52 15.43 11.70
C THR A 21 -0.64 14.31 12.74
N GLU A 22 -0.99 14.64 13.98
CA GLU A 22 -1.20 13.64 15.04
C GLU A 22 -2.28 12.61 14.67
N GLU A 23 -3.26 13.02 13.86
CA GLU A 23 -4.33 12.13 13.38
C GLU A 23 -3.79 11.03 12.45
N TYR A 24 -2.80 11.35 11.61
CA TYR A 24 -2.17 10.38 10.70
C TYR A 24 -1.33 9.37 11.48
N GLU A 25 -0.61 9.81 12.51
CA GLU A 25 0.11 8.89 13.41
C GLU A 25 -0.84 7.94 14.15
N HIS A 26 -1.93 8.46 14.71
CA HIS A 26 -2.96 7.64 15.36
C HIS A 26 -3.61 6.63 14.40
N ALA A 27 -3.85 7.02 13.13
CA ALA A 27 -4.36 6.13 12.11
C ALA A 27 -3.40 4.95 11.85
N MET A 28 -2.10 5.21 11.74
CA MET A 28 -1.07 4.18 11.54
C MET A 28 -0.96 3.23 12.74
N VAL A 29 -0.95 3.78 13.96
CA VAL A 29 -0.93 2.97 15.19
C VAL A 29 -2.18 2.09 15.27
N LYS A 30 -3.36 2.61 14.90
CA LYS A 30 -4.61 1.83 14.87
C LYS A 30 -4.58 0.68 13.86
N LEU A 31 -3.84 0.81 12.76
CA LEU A 31 -3.62 -0.27 11.78
C LEU A 31 -2.57 -1.30 12.25
N GLY A 32 -1.88 -1.01 13.35
CA GLY A 32 -0.78 -1.84 13.86
C GLY A 32 0.48 -1.72 13.01
N VAL A 33 0.70 -0.55 12.39
CA VAL A 33 1.91 -0.24 11.61
C VAL A 33 2.93 0.45 12.50
N ASP A 34 4.20 0.04 12.38
CA ASP A 34 5.33 0.71 13.03
C ASP A 34 5.56 2.09 12.38
N LEU A 35 5.52 3.17 13.17
CA LEU A 35 5.73 4.54 12.69
C LEU A 35 7.13 4.77 12.09
N SER A 36 8.10 3.92 12.42
CA SER A 36 9.45 3.97 11.84
C SER A 36 9.58 3.22 10.50
N SER A 37 8.51 2.53 10.06
CA SER A 37 8.49 1.81 8.78
C SER A 37 8.47 2.75 7.57
N ASP A 38 8.87 2.21 6.42
CA ASP A 38 8.86 2.94 5.15
C ASP A 38 7.42 3.22 4.71
N PHE A 39 6.51 2.29 5.00
CA PHE A 39 5.08 2.46 4.83
C PHE A 39 4.52 3.66 5.61
N ALA A 40 4.80 3.72 6.91
CA ALA A 40 4.36 4.84 7.74
C ALA A 40 4.98 6.15 7.25
N THR A 41 6.30 6.17 7.04
CA THR A 41 7.00 7.37 6.54
C THR A 41 6.38 7.91 5.26
N PHE A 42 6.03 7.05 4.30
CA PHE A 42 5.35 7.49 3.08
C PHE A 42 3.98 8.10 3.38
N TYR A 43 3.10 7.40 4.10
CA TYR A 43 1.71 7.87 4.30
C TYR A 43 1.56 9.00 5.33
N LEU A 44 2.57 9.24 6.16
CA LEU A 44 2.61 10.40 7.05
C LEU A 44 3.00 11.69 6.31
N HIS A 45 3.76 11.58 5.22
CA HIS A 45 4.37 12.72 4.53
C HIS A 45 3.88 12.95 3.10
N ALA A 46 3.42 11.91 2.40
CA ALA A 46 2.98 11.99 1.01
C ALA A 46 1.46 12.12 0.91
N GLU A 47 0.99 13.06 0.07
CA GLU A 47 -0.44 13.26 -0.23
C GLU A 47 -0.65 13.92 -1.61
N ASP A 48 -1.40 13.26 -2.50
CA ASP A 48 -1.93 13.77 -3.78
C ASP A 48 -3.47 14.02 -3.70
N GLY A 49 -4.05 13.84 -2.50
CA GLY A 49 -5.48 13.72 -2.27
C GLY A 49 -5.84 12.36 -1.64
N PRO A 50 -7.07 11.85 -1.84
CA PRO A 50 -7.49 10.59 -1.23
C PRO A 50 -6.78 9.37 -1.83
N THR A 51 -6.25 9.45 -3.04
CA THR A 51 -5.55 8.39 -3.75
C THR A 51 -4.32 8.93 -4.46
N PHE A 52 -3.38 8.03 -4.76
CA PHE A 52 -2.31 8.26 -5.73
C PHE A 52 -2.68 7.49 -7.00
N LEU A 53 -2.50 8.11 -8.17
CA LEU A 53 -2.74 7.48 -9.46
C LEU A 53 -1.42 7.28 -10.21
N SER A 54 -1.09 6.04 -10.53
CA SER A 54 0.04 5.69 -11.41
C SER A 54 -0.22 4.37 -12.11
N LYS A 55 0.43 4.10 -13.25
CA LYS A 55 0.22 2.87 -14.04
C LYS A 55 -1.25 2.51 -14.31
N ARG A 56 -2.13 3.53 -14.39
CA ARG A 56 -3.60 3.38 -14.55
C ARG A 56 -4.29 2.62 -13.41
N ARG A 57 -3.68 2.58 -12.23
CA ARG A 57 -4.24 2.00 -11.01
C ARG A 57 -4.16 3.02 -9.89
N GLU A 58 -5.14 3.02 -9.01
CA GLU A 58 -5.15 3.90 -7.84
C GLU A 58 -4.69 3.10 -6.62
N ILE A 59 -3.90 3.74 -5.75
CA ILE A 59 -3.71 3.28 -4.38
C ILE A 59 -4.19 4.36 -3.41
N TYR A 60 -4.73 3.96 -2.28
CA TYR A 60 -5.23 4.85 -1.24
C TYR A 60 -4.12 5.67 -0.61
N GLN A 61 -4.46 6.90 -0.21
CA GLN A 61 -3.85 7.57 0.92
C GLN A 61 -4.50 6.96 2.18
N ILE A 62 -3.76 6.08 2.85
CA ILE A 62 -4.29 5.22 3.92
C ILE A 62 -4.74 6.03 5.14
N CYS A 63 -3.99 7.04 5.56
CA CYS A 63 -4.37 7.93 6.66
C CYS A 63 -5.66 8.69 6.34
N TRP A 64 -5.78 9.21 5.11
CA TRP A 64 -6.95 9.93 4.66
C TRP A 64 -8.19 9.04 4.74
N PHE A 65 -8.10 7.79 4.25
CA PHE A 65 -9.20 6.83 4.33
C PHE A 65 -9.51 6.40 5.77
N MET A 66 -8.50 6.26 6.63
CA MET A 66 -8.69 5.94 8.05
C MET A 66 -9.45 7.02 8.82
N ILE A 67 -9.30 8.28 8.42
CA ILE A 67 -9.90 9.44 9.10
C ILE A 67 -11.24 9.82 8.47
N ASN A 68 -11.30 9.83 7.14
CA ASN A 68 -12.43 10.38 6.38
C ASN A 68 -13.42 9.33 5.88
N SER A 69 -13.08 8.04 5.97
CA SER A 69 -14.00 6.95 5.63
C SER A 69 -14.40 6.17 6.88
N SER A 70 -15.71 5.98 7.07
CA SER A 70 -16.23 5.06 8.08
C SER A 70 -15.93 3.59 7.75
N ASP A 71 -15.57 3.31 6.50
CA ASP A 71 -15.68 1.96 5.94
C ASP A 71 -14.32 1.33 5.63
N TYR A 72 -13.18 2.02 5.78
CA TYR A 72 -11.89 1.46 5.40
C TYR A 72 -11.54 0.19 6.21
N ILE A 73 -11.61 0.25 7.55
CA ILE A 73 -11.37 -0.91 8.42
C ILE A 73 -12.37 -2.03 8.15
N LEU A 74 -13.65 -1.69 8.02
CA LEU A 74 -14.70 -2.68 7.72
C LEU A 74 -14.51 -3.32 6.33
N GLY A 75 -14.03 -2.54 5.35
CA GLY A 75 -13.67 -3.00 4.02
C GLY A 75 -12.47 -3.94 4.07
N MET A 76 -11.43 -3.59 4.83
CA MET A 76 -10.28 -4.45 5.06
C MET A 76 -10.69 -5.78 5.71
N GLU A 77 -11.49 -5.75 6.78
CA GLU A 77 -12.01 -6.96 7.45
C GLU A 77 -12.82 -7.84 6.49
N ARG A 78 -13.67 -7.23 5.65
CA ARG A 78 -14.42 -7.95 4.62
C ARG A 78 -13.50 -8.56 3.57
N THR A 79 -12.48 -7.84 3.12
CA THR A 79 -11.50 -8.34 2.15
C THR A 79 -10.73 -9.53 2.71
N HIS A 80 -10.29 -9.47 3.98
CA HIS A 80 -9.68 -10.62 4.67
C HIS A 80 -10.64 -11.81 4.72
N ALA A 81 -11.89 -11.59 5.11
CA ALA A 81 -12.88 -12.66 5.22
C ALA A 81 -13.25 -13.28 3.87
N VAL A 82 -13.44 -12.48 2.82
CA VAL A 82 -13.87 -12.93 1.49
C VAL A 82 -12.73 -13.61 0.74
N LEU A 83 -11.53 -13.05 0.80
CA LEU A 83 -10.36 -13.59 0.11
C LEU A 83 -9.60 -14.62 0.95
N ASN A 84 -9.98 -14.83 2.21
CA ASN A 84 -9.27 -15.66 3.19
C ASN A 84 -7.80 -15.22 3.35
N LEU A 85 -7.54 -13.91 3.27
CA LEU A 85 -6.20 -13.34 3.41
C LEU A 85 -5.84 -13.17 4.90
N PRO A 86 -4.58 -13.43 5.28
CA PRO A 86 -4.09 -13.13 6.63
C PRO A 86 -4.21 -11.65 7.01
N GLU A 87 -4.43 -11.37 8.31
CA GLU A 87 -4.68 -10.01 8.83
C GLU A 87 -3.48 -9.05 8.69
N GLU A 88 -2.28 -9.57 8.45
CA GLU A 88 -1.10 -8.76 8.18
C GLU A 88 -1.14 -8.04 6.82
N TYR A 89 -2.00 -8.45 5.89
CA TYR A 89 -2.12 -7.85 4.57
C TYR A 89 -3.07 -6.65 4.56
N ILE A 90 -2.54 -5.44 4.54
CA ILE A 90 -3.31 -4.19 4.43
C ILE A 90 -3.61 -3.93 2.94
N PRO A 91 -4.89 -3.83 2.52
CA PRO A 91 -5.24 -3.51 1.14
C PRO A 91 -4.88 -2.05 0.82
N LEU A 92 -4.16 -1.87 -0.28
CA LEU A 92 -3.74 -0.56 -0.78
C LEU A 92 -4.71 0.05 -1.77
N ASP A 93 -5.68 -0.73 -2.25
CA ASP A 93 -6.68 -0.30 -3.22
C ASP A 93 -8.05 -0.96 -2.94
N ASN A 94 -9.02 -0.70 -3.81
CA ASN A 94 -10.38 -1.21 -3.71
C ASN A 94 -10.56 -2.61 -4.33
N PHE A 95 -9.48 -3.27 -4.76
CA PHE A 95 -9.51 -4.54 -5.48
C PHE A 95 -10.39 -4.51 -6.75
N GLU A 96 -10.50 -3.35 -7.40
CA GLU A 96 -11.32 -3.20 -8.60
C GLU A 96 -10.76 -3.98 -9.80
N GLY A 97 -11.65 -4.68 -10.49
CA GLY A 97 -11.27 -5.55 -11.61
C GLY A 97 -10.65 -6.88 -11.17
N GLU A 98 -10.99 -7.35 -9.96
CA GLU A 98 -10.59 -8.68 -9.44
C GLU A 98 -9.08 -8.82 -9.19
N PHE A 99 -8.37 -7.71 -9.05
CA PHE A 99 -6.95 -7.62 -8.73
C PHE A 99 -6.69 -6.44 -7.81
N GLY A 100 -5.78 -6.60 -6.84
CA GLY A 100 -5.36 -5.50 -5.98
C GLY A 100 -3.99 -5.70 -5.35
N PHE A 101 -3.51 -4.63 -4.71
CA PHE A 101 -2.25 -4.61 -3.98
C PHE A 101 -2.45 -4.71 -2.48
N PHE A 102 -1.60 -5.50 -1.82
CA PHE A 102 -1.66 -5.79 -0.40
C PHE A 102 -0.28 -5.64 0.23
N TYR A 103 -0.16 -4.75 1.21
CA TYR A 103 1.06 -4.55 1.99
C TYR A 103 1.09 -5.48 3.20
N ASN A 104 2.16 -6.25 3.37
CA ASN A 104 2.36 -7.09 4.55
C ASN A 104 3.05 -6.28 5.65
N LYS A 105 2.30 -5.91 6.70
CA LYS A 105 2.80 -5.08 7.79
C LYS A 105 3.89 -5.72 8.66
N ASN A 106 4.10 -7.03 8.55
CA ASN A 106 5.12 -7.76 9.30
C ASN A 106 6.43 -7.90 8.52
N THR A 107 6.39 -7.87 7.18
CA THR A 107 7.56 -8.14 6.32
C THR A 107 7.96 -6.97 5.44
N ASP A 108 7.18 -5.90 5.40
CA ASP A 108 7.31 -4.76 4.49
C ASP A 108 7.10 -5.11 3.00
N GLU A 109 6.81 -6.37 2.67
CA GLU A 109 6.58 -6.82 1.30
C GLU A 109 5.22 -6.35 0.75
N VAL A 110 5.12 -6.21 -0.58
CA VAL A 110 3.84 -5.96 -1.26
C VAL A 110 3.52 -7.10 -2.21
N LEU A 111 2.28 -7.57 -2.13
CA LEU A 111 1.70 -8.61 -2.96
C LEU A 111 0.67 -7.98 -3.90
N GLY A 112 0.85 -8.17 -5.21
CA GLY A 112 -0.22 -8.05 -6.20
C GLY A 112 -0.92 -9.40 -6.33
N LEU A 113 -2.24 -9.41 -6.13
CA LEU A 113 -3.03 -10.63 -6.15
C LEU A 113 -4.30 -10.43 -6.96
N GLY A 114 -4.54 -11.31 -7.93
CA GLY A 114 -5.80 -11.45 -8.64
C GLY A 114 -6.57 -12.71 -8.26
N LEU A 115 -7.85 -12.78 -8.63
CA LEU A 115 -8.67 -13.99 -8.49
C LEU A 115 -8.18 -15.14 -9.38
N GLY A 116 -8.68 -16.35 -9.12
CA GLY A 116 -8.36 -17.55 -9.90
C GLY A 116 -6.98 -18.12 -9.56
N GLN A 117 -6.18 -18.44 -10.59
CA GLN A 117 -4.93 -19.18 -10.42
C GLN A 117 -3.91 -18.46 -9.52
N GLN A 118 -3.84 -17.13 -9.56
CA GLN A 118 -2.93 -16.36 -8.69
C GLN A 118 -3.27 -16.57 -7.21
N MET A 119 -4.57 -16.60 -6.87
CA MET A 119 -5.03 -16.87 -5.51
C MET A 119 -4.75 -18.32 -5.08
N GLU A 120 -4.98 -19.30 -5.95
CA GLU A 120 -4.64 -20.70 -5.67
C GLU A 120 -3.13 -20.89 -5.45
N ASP A 121 -2.31 -20.25 -6.27
CA ASP A 121 -0.85 -20.32 -6.15
C ASP A 121 -0.35 -19.62 -4.89
N PHE A 122 -0.97 -18.52 -4.47
CA PHE A 122 -0.68 -17.86 -3.20
C PHE A 122 -0.94 -18.80 -2.02
N PHE A 123 -2.12 -19.40 -1.93
CA PHE A 123 -2.45 -20.32 -0.83
C PHE A 123 -1.66 -21.62 -0.87
N ALA A 124 -1.18 -22.04 -2.04
CA ALA A 124 -0.27 -23.17 -2.19
C ALA A 124 1.20 -22.84 -1.85
N GLY A 125 1.51 -21.58 -1.50
CA GLY A 125 2.89 -21.11 -1.24
C GLY A 125 3.76 -21.06 -2.50
N LYS A 126 3.16 -21.00 -3.68
CA LYS A 126 3.84 -20.94 -4.98
C LYS A 126 3.97 -19.50 -5.50
N LEU A 127 3.06 -18.62 -5.12
CA LEU A 127 3.14 -17.19 -5.41
C LEU A 127 3.80 -16.45 -4.24
N ASN A 128 4.93 -15.80 -4.52
CA ASN A 128 5.62 -14.93 -3.57
C ASN A 128 5.27 -13.47 -3.86
N SER A 129 5.40 -12.62 -2.85
CA SER A 129 5.33 -11.16 -2.98
C SER A 129 6.22 -10.67 -4.13
N GLN A 130 5.66 -9.88 -5.05
CA GLN A 130 6.37 -9.36 -6.22
C GLN A 130 7.35 -8.24 -5.83
N TRP A 131 7.08 -7.56 -4.71
CA TRP A 131 7.93 -6.51 -4.16
C TRP A 131 8.41 -6.90 -2.77
N LYS A 132 9.74 -6.93 -2.59
CA LYS A 132 10.40 -7.37 -1.35
C LYS A 132 10.45 -6.30 -0.26
N SER A 133 10.00 -5.09 -0.59
CA SER A 133 9.85 -3.97 0.33
C SER A 133 8.84 -2.98 -0.24
N PHE A 134 8.29 -2.14 0.63
CA PHE A 134 7.35 -1.10 0.22
C PHE A 134 8.01 -0.09 -0.71
N ASN A 135 9.29 0.21 -0.48
CA ASN A 135 10.11 1.01 -1.39
C ASN A 135 10.17 0.43 -2.81
N SER A 136 10.43 -0.87 -2.94
CA SER A 136 10.50 -1.50 -4.26
C SER A 136 9.15 -1.45 -4.99
N PHE A 137 8.04 -1.52 -4.25
CA PHE A 137 6.70 -1.30 -4.78
C PHE A 137 6.50 0.13 -5.24
N LEU A 138 6.81 1.14 -4.40
CA LEU A 138 6.62 2.55 -4.76
C LEU A 138 7.50 2.98 -5.94
N GLU A 139 8.76 2.55 -5.98
CA GLU A 139 9.62 2.87 -7.12
C GLU A 139 9.14 2.20 -8.41
N TRP A 140 8.58 0.99 -8.35
CA TRP A 140 7.91 0.39 -9.50
C TRP A 140 6.63 1.15 -9.84
N TYR A 141 5.76 1.42 -8.86
CA TYR A 141 4.44 2.01 -9.03
C TYR A 141 4.52 3.40 -9.64
N PHE A 142 5.43 4.26 -9.15
CA PHE A 142 5.68 5.60 -9.68
C PHE A 142 6.65 5.64 -10.88
N GLU A 143 7.01 4.48 -11.44
CA GLU A 143 7.85 4.39 -12.64
C GLU A 143 9.26 5.00 -12.45
N LEU A 144 9.82 4.84 -11.25
CA LEU A 144 11.15 5.33 -10.83
C LEU A 144 12.27 4.28 -10.99
N THR A 145 11.94 3.11 -11.52
CA THR A 145 12.92 2.10 -11.96
C THR A 145 12.58 1.56 -13.33
N ASP A 146 13.59 1.01 -14.01
CA ASP A 146 13.44 0.24 -15.24
C ASP A 146 12.85 -1.18 -15.00
N SER A 147 12.40 -1.48 -13.78
CA SER A 147 11.94 -2.82 -13.40
C SER A 147 10.67 -3.21 -14.17
N CYS A 148 10.77 -4.22 -15.04
CA CYS A 148 9.66 -4.80 -15.77
C CYS A 148 8.86 -5.82 -14.93
N VAL A 149 8.48 -5.50 -13.69
CA VAL A 149 7.50 -6.34 -12.99
C VAL A 149 6.18 -6.25 -13.75
N THR A 150 5.80 -7.36 -14.38
CA THR A 150 4.54 -7.51 -15.09
C THR A 150 3.59 -8.26 -14.16
N ILE A 151 2.46 -7.62 -13.88
CA ILE A 151 1.35 -8.12 -13.05
C ILE A 151 0.19 -8.58 -13.94
#